data_AF-A0A8K0IXV6-F1
#
_entry.id   AF-A0A8K0IXV6-F1
#
_cell.length_a   1.000
_cell.length_b   1.000
_cell.length_c   1.000
_cell.angle_alpha   90.00
_cell.angle_beta   90.00
_cell.angle_gamma   90.00
#
_symmetry.space_group_name_H-M   'P 1'
#
loop_
_entity.id
_entity.type
_entity.pdbx_description
1 polymer ?
#
loop_
_entity_poly.entity_id
_entity_poly.type
_entity_poly.pdbx_seq_one_letter_code
_entity_poly.pdbx_strand_id
1 'polypeptide(L)'
;MEESSRPVPEPAAAANLEVDREEEDEHDPESISLHQPLLKRTPTLTTNHYALVGAKVSHIESLDYEINENDLFKHDWRSRSSVQVLQYVFLKWMLAFLVGLLTGVIASLINLAIENIAGIKMLLFAEELNREKLFNREFCKPEIGIVCFDGGAVFAPTAAGPGIPEIKAYLNGVDTPNMFGASTLIVKIIGSIGAVSAGLDLGKEGPLVHIGACLASLLGQGGSDNHRLEWRWLRYFQNDRDRRDLITCGASSGVCAAFRAPVGGVLFSLEEVASWWRSSLLWRTFFSTAVVVVVLRGFMEYCDSGKCGLFGKGGLILFDVSSVSVTYHANDLLPVALIGIIGGVLGSLYNHYLHKVLRLYSLINE
;
A
#
# COMPACT_ATOMS: atom_id res chain seq x y z
N MET A 1 -10.31 -5.41 -106.23
CA MET A 1 -11.77 -5.54 -106.34
C MET A 1 -12.23 -6.07 -104.98
N GLU A 2 -13.11 -5.32 -104.34
CA GLU A 2 -13.28 -5.16 -102.89
C GLU A 2 -13.68 -6.42 -102.11
N GLU A 3 -13.25 -6.49 -100.85
CA GLU A 3 -13.95 -7.29 -99.84
C GLU A 3 -13.99 -6.53 -98.49
N SER A 4 -15.17 -6.55 -97.88
CA SER A 4 -15.66 -5.66 -96.82
C SER A 4 -15.25 -6.15 -95.41
N SER A 5 -14.71 -5.25 -94.58
CA SER A 5 -14.34 -5.53 -93.18
C SER A 5 -15.33 -4.91 -92.18
N ARG A 6 -15.96 -5.75 -91.34
CA ARG A 6 -16.77 -5.38 -90.16
C ARG A 6 -16.13 -5.90 -88.86
N PRO A 7 -16.49 -5.33 -87.69
CA PRO A 7 -15.61 -5.20 -86.52
C PRO A 7 -15.81 -6.32 -85.47
N VAL A 8 -14.79 -6.48 -84.62
CA VAL A 8 -14.67 -7.48 -83.53
C VAL A 8 -15.14 -6.86 -82.19
N PRO A 9 -15.81 -7.61 -81.29
CA PRO A 9 -16.57 -7.06 -80.17
C PRO A 9 -15.80 -6.97 -78.84
N GLU A 10 -16.26 -6.06 -77.97
CA GLU A 10 -15.90 -5.97 -76.54
C GLU A 10 -16.39 -7.20 -75.74
N PRO A 11 -15.65 -7.57 -74.67
CA PRO A 11 -16.25 -8.24 -73.53
C PRO A 11 -16.12 -7.39 -72.26
N ALA A 12 -17.24 -7.28 -71.53
CA ALA A 12 -17.31 -6.75 -70.19
C ALA A 12 -17.00 -7.81 -69.12
N ALA A 13 -16.54 -7.30 -67.97
CA ALA A 13 -16.53 -7.88 -66.63
C ALA A 13 -15.43 -8.89 -66.26
N ALA A 14 -14.41 -8.39 -65.53
CA ALA A 14 -13.69 -9.16 -64.53
C ALA A 14 -13.29 -8.24 -63.36
N ALA A 15 -13.57 -8.70 -62.15
CA ALA A 15 -13.38 -8.00 -60.89
C ALA A 15 -12.04 -8.38 -60.23
N ASN A 16 -11.43 -7.38 -59.58
CA ASN A 16 -10.57 -7.42 -58.39
C ASN A 16 -9.23 -8.17 -58.45
N LEU A 17 -8.12 -7.42 -58.46
CA LEU A 17 -7.02 -7.39 -57.45
C LEU A 17 -5.75 -6.77 -58.07
N GLU A 18 -5.49 -5.48 -57.81
CA GLU A 18 -4.18 -4.82 -57.98
C GLU A 18 -3.91 -4.10 -56.64
N VAL A 19 -2.92 -4.49 -55.85
CA VAL A 19 -1.49 -4.11 -55.92
C VAL A 19 -1.33 -2.59 -56.02
N ASP A 20 -1.18 -1.93 -54.87
CA ASP A 20 -0.73 -0.53 -54.82
C ASP A 20 0.61 -0.44 -54.08
N ARG A 21 1.45 0.39 -54.70
CA ARG A 21 2.89 0.56 -54.54
C ARG A 21 3.22 1.43 -53.33
N GLU A 22 4.39 1.19 -52.77
CA GLU A 22 5.07 2.05 -51.81
C GLU A 22 5.44 3.39 -52.49
N GLU A 23 4.86 4.49 -52.02
CA GLU A 23 5.39 5.85 -52.21
C GLU A 23 5.91 6.33 -50.85
N GLU A 24 7.24 6.50 -50.77
CA GLU A 24 7.93 7.15 -49.65
C GLU A 24 7.71 8.66 -49.77
N ASP A 25 6.78 9.21 -48.97
CA ASP A 25 6.66 10.65 -48.77
C ASP A 25 7.60 11.11 -47.63
N GLU A 26 8.63 11.86 -48.01
CA GLU A 26 9.57 12.55 -47.13
C GLU A 26 8.82 13.71 -46.41
N HIS A 27 8.31 13.46 -45.20
CA HIS A 27 7.54 14.45 -44.45
C HIS A 27 8.41 15.28 -43.49
N ASP A 28 8.45 16.59 -43.73
CA ASP A 28 9.12 17.63 -42.94
C ASP A 28 8.51 17.70 -41.51
N PRO A 29 9.29 17.56 -40.42
CA PRO A 29 8.73 17.35 -39.07
C PRO A 29 8.15 18.61 -38.39
N GLU A 30 8.15 19.78 -39.04
CA GLU A 30 7.73 21.04 -38.41
C GLU A 30 6.32 21.52 -38.78
N SER A 31 5.56 20.82 -39.62
CA SER A 31 4.19 21.22 -40.00
C SER A 31 3.08 20.41 -39.30
N ILE A 32 3.02 20.42 -37.96
CA ILE A 32 1.87 19.85 -37.24
C ILE A 32 0.90 20.98 -36.86
N SER A 33 -0.28 20.99 -37.48
CA SER A 33 -1.35 21.93 -37.15
C SER A 33 -1.91 21.65 -35.73
N LEU A 34 -2.09 22.71 -34.94
CA LEU A 34 -2.51 22.72 -33.53
C LEU A 34 -3.93 22.15 -33.23
N HIS A 35 -4.61 21.53 -34.20
CA HIS A 35 -6.01 21.10 -34.07
C HIS A 35 -6.24 19.58 -34.03
N GLN A 36 -5.19 18.77 -33.97
CA GLN A 36 -5.34 17.33 -33.74
C GLN A 36 -5.08 16.96 -32.27
N PRO A 37 -5.97 16.20 -31.61
CA PRO A 37 -5.67 15.66 -30.29
C PRO A 37 -4.52 14.66 -30.41
N LEU A 38 -3.38 14.98 -29.80
CA LEU A 38 -2.13 14.20 -29.83
C LEU A 38 -2.21 12.83 -29.14
N LEU A 39 -3.39 12.42 -28.65
CA LEU A 39 -3.58 11.17 -27.90
C LEU A 39 -4.71 10.36 -28.52
N LYS A 40 -4.36 9.50 -29.47
CA LYS A 40 -5.18 8.34 -29.83
C LYS A 40 -5.02 7.33 -28.69
N ARG A 41 -6.01 7.23 -27.81
CA ARG A 41 -6.01 6.31 -26.65
C ARG A 41 -5.97 4.86 -27.15
N THR A 42 -4.77 4.34 -27.34
CA THR A 42 -4.51 2.91 -27.57
C THR A 42 -4.48 2.22 -26.20
N PRO A 43 -5.12 1.05 -26.03
CA PRO A 43 -5.15 0.32 -24.76
C PRO A 43 -3.83 -0.40 -24.44
N THR A 44 -2.75 -0.07 -25.13
CA THR A 44 -1.40 -0.57 -24.84
C THR A 44 -0.64 0.53 -24.10
N LEU A 45 -0.63 0.46 -22.76
CA LEU A 45 0.24 1.27 -21.92
C LEU A 45 1.70 1.05 -22.35
N THR A 46 2.20 1.95 -23.18
CA THR A 46 3.60 2.01 -23.60
C THR A 46 3.99 3.48 -23.57
N THR A 47 4.31 3.99 -22.38
CA THR A 47 4.80 5.37 -22.20
C THR A 47 6.30 5.50 -22.42
N ASN A 48 7.03 4.40 -22.69
CA ASN A 48 8.45 4.46 -23.03
C ASN A 48 8.67 4.39 -24.55
N HIS A 49 9.16 5.48 -25.12
CA HIS A 49 9.65 5.56 -26.51
C HIS A 49 10.83 4.60 -26.80
N TYR A 50 11.39 3.95 -25.77
CA TYR A 50 12.46 2.94 -25.86
C TYR A 50 11.99 1.50 -25.62
N ALA A 51 10.68 1.23 -25.61
CA ALA A 51 10.20 -0.14 -25.49
C ALA A 51 10.67 -0.97 -26.69
N LEU A 52 11.76 -1.73 -26.49
CA LEU A 52 12.28 -2.69 -27.46
C LEU A 52 11.15 -3.63 -27.88
N VAL A 53 10.84 -3.62 -29.17
CA VAL A 53 9.87 -4.54 -29.77
C VAL A 53 10.30 -5.98 -29.44
N GLY A 54 9.51 -6.66 -28.61
CA GLY A 54 9.79 -8.02 -28.14
C GLY A 54 10.17 -8.16 -26.66
N ALA A 55 10.35 -7.07 -25.90
CA ALA A 55 10.51 -7.13 -24.46
C ALA A 55 9.18 -7.49 -23.78
N LYS A 56 9.19 -8.47 -22.85
CA LYS A 56 8.05 -8.66 -21.93
C LYS A 56 7.87 -7.36 -21.15
N VAL A 57 6.72 -6.69 -21.35
CA VAL A 57 6.39 -5.47 -20.63
C VAL A 57 6.31 -5.81 -19.14
N SER A 58 7.26 -5.28 -18.37
CA SER A 58 7.19 -5.35 -16.90
C SER A 58 6.05 -4.44 -16.45
N HIS A 59 5.14 -4.96 -15.65
CA HIS A 59 4.10 -4.15 -15.00
C HIS A 59 4.65 -3.27 -13.87
N ILE A 60 5.93 -3.42 -13.53
CA ILE A 60 6.62 -2.66 -12.50
C ILE A 60 7.27 -1.44 -13.17
N GLU A 61 6.87 -0.25 -12.72
CA GLU A 61 7.38 1.04 -13.22
C GLU A 61 8.19 1.75 -12.12
N SER A 62 8.88 2.83 -12.50
CA SER A 62 9.61 3.69 -11.55
C SER A 62 8.84 4.97 -11.24
N LEU A 63 8.94 5.45 -10.00
CA LEU A 63 8.34 6.72 -9.57
C LEU A 63 9.31 7.88 -9.73
N ASP A 64 8.79 9.01 -10.23
CA ASP A 64 9.57 10.22 -10.45
C ASP A 64 9.53 11.12 -9.21
N TYR A 65 10.42 10.84 -8.25
CA TYR A 65 10.51 11.62 -7.01
C TYR A 65 11.22 12.96 -7.15
N GLU A 66 12.06 13.07 -8.16
CA GLU A 66 12.75 14.31 -8.50
C GLU A 66 11.80 15.19 -9.32
N ILE A 67 11.62 16.44 -8.87
CA ILE A 67 10.81 17.38 -9.63
C ILE A 67 11.65 17.87 -10.81
N ASN A 68 11.15 17.67 -12.03
CA ASN A 68 11.76 18.27 -13.21
C ASN A 68 11.55 19.79 -13.21
N GLU A 69 12.62 20.55 -12.93
CA GLU A 69 12.61 22.02 -12.86
C GLU A 69 12.60 22.70 -14.23
N ASN A 70 11.64 22.33 -15.07
CA ASN A 70 11.44 22.94 -16.38
C ASN A 70 10.87 24.36 -16.26
N ASP A 71 10.93 25.12 -17.37
CA ASP A 71 10.44 26.50 -17.40
C ASP A 71 8.94 26.59 -17.12
N LEU A 72 8.17 25.55 -17.47
CA LEU A 72 6.75 25.45 -17.18
C LEU A 72 6.48 25.38 -15.67
N PHE A 73 7.22 24.54 -14.95
CA PHE A 73 7.13 24.41 -13.49
C PHE A 73 7.54 25.73 -12.82
N LYS A 74 8.62 26.36 -13.29
CA LYS A 74 9.07 27.67 -12.77
C LYS A 74 8.05 28.77 -13.04
N HIS A 75 7.40 28.77 -14.21
CA HIS A 75 6.34 29.71 -14.54
C HIS A 75 5.10 29.50 -13.69
N ASP A 76 4.64 28.24 -13.53
CA ASP A 76 3.53 27.89 -12.65
C ASP A 76 3.83 28.35 -11.21
N TRP A 77 5.02 28.05 -10.69
CA TRP A 77 5.43 28.46 -9.35
C TRP A 77 5.46 29.97 -9.15
N ARG A 78 5.96 30.73 -10.14
CA ARG A 78 5.97 32.21 -10.10
C ARG A 78 4.57 32.82 -10.23
N SER A 79 3.67 32.15 -10.94
CA SER A 79 2.29 32.63 -11.14
C SER A 79 1.40 32.41 -9.91
N ARG A 80 1.83 31.55 -8.96
CA ARG A 80 1.05 31.22 -7.77
C ARG A 80 0.97 32.41 -6.82
N SER A 81 -0.26 32.73 -6.42
CA SER A 81 -0.49 33.74 -5.40
C SER A 81 -0.13 33.21 -4.01
N SER A 82 0.20 34.10 -3.07
CA SER A 82 0.46 33.73 -1.66
C SER A 82 -0.70 32.93 -1.04
N VAL A 83 -1.93 33.20 -1.47
CA VAL A 83 -3.13 32.47 -1.03
C VAL A 83 -3.09 31.01 -1.50
N GLN A 84 -2.72 30.76 -2.75
CA GLN A 84 -2.61 29.40 -3.28
C GLN A 84 -1.49 28.61 -2.60
N VAL A 85 -0.36 29.26 -2.31
CA VAL A 85 0.74 28.64 -1.56
C VAL A 85 0.29 28.28 -0.14
N LEU A 86 -0.42 29.18 0.55
CA LEU A 86 -0.96 28.91 1.89
C LEU A 86 -1.99 27.76 1.85
N GLN A 87 -2.90 27.76 0.87
CA GLN A 87 -3.87 26.68 0.67
C GLN A 87 -3.18 25.34 0.45
N TYR A 88 -2.11 25.30 -0.33
CA TYR A 88 -1.33 24.08 -0.58
C TYR A 88 -0.63 23.57 0.69
N VAL A 89 -0.02 24.46 1.49
CA VAL A 89 0.56 24.08 2.79
C VAL A 89 -0.53 23.57 3.73
N PHE A 90 -1.65 24.29 3.85
CA PHE A 90 -2.78 23.87 4.68
C PHE A 90 -3.31 22.49 4.28
N LEU A 91 -3.45 22.22 2.98
CA LEU A 91 -3.89 20.93 2.48
C LEU A 91 -2.91 19.79 2.84
N LYS A 92 -1.59 20.04 2.84
CA LYS A 92 -0.58 19.07 3.31
C LYS A 92 -0.79 18.67 4.77
N TRP A 93 -1.03 19.65 5.63
CA TRP A 93 -1.28 19.42 7.05
C TRP A 93 -2.64 18.75 7.29
N MET A 94 -3.67 19.15 6.55
CA MET A 94 -4.99 18.53 6.60
C MET A 94 -4.96 17.05 6.16
N LEU A 95 -4.24 16.71 5.09
CA LEU A 95 -4.09 15.32 4.65
C LEU A 95 -3.30 14.51 5.69
N ALA A 96 -2.23 15.06 6.27
CA ALA A 96 -1.49 14.40 7.34
C ALA A 96 -2.36 14.16 8.59
N PHE A 97 -3.22 15.13 8.95
CA PHE A 97 -4.23 14.97 10.00
C PHE A 97 -5.20 13.85 9.67
N LEU A 98 -5.79 13.85 8.47
CA LEU A 98 -6.78 12.87 8.05
C LEU A 98 -6.19 11.45 8.02
N VAL A 99 -4.96 11.29 7.53
CA VAL A 99 -4.24 10.01 7.54
C VAL A 99 -4.08 9.49 8.96
N GLY A 100 -3.62 10.35 9.90
CA GLY A 100 -3.46 9.96 11.29
C GLY A 100 -4.80 9.60 11.94
N LEU A 101 -5.84 10.41 11.72
CA LEU A 101 -7.19 10.19 12.23
C LEU A 101 -7.76 8.85 11.74
N LEU A 102 -7.78 8.62 10.43
CA LEU A 102 -8.34 7.40 9.85
C LEU A 102 -7.54 6.16 10.23
N THR A 103 -6.21 6.25 10.25
CA THR A 103 -5.35 5.13 10.67
C THR A 103 -5.62 4.75 12.13
N GLY A 104 -5.75 5.75 13.03
CA GLY A 104 -6.10 5.53 14.43
C GLY A 104 -7.48 4.90 14.61
N VAL A 105 -8.50 5.40 13.90
CA VAL A 105 -9.86 4.84 13.95
C VAL A 105 -9.88 3.40 13.44
N ILE A 106 -9.28 3.12 12.28
CA ILE A 106 -9.25 1.78 11.69
C ILE A 106 -8.47 0.81 12.58
N ALA A 107 -7.33 1.23 13.14
CA ALA A 107 -6.57 0.41 14.09
C ALA A 107 -7.38 0.06 15.34
N SER A 108 -8.11 1.03 15.91
CA SER A 108 -9.02 0.79 17.04
C SER A 108 -10.14 -0.20 16.68
N LEU A 109 -10.74 -0.08 15.50
CA LEU A 109 -11.78 -0.99 15.03
C LEU A 109 -11.26 -2.41 14.80
N ILE A 110 -10.07 -2.55 14.20
CA ILE A 110 -9.41 -3.85 14.03
C ILE A 110 -9.16 -4.49 15.39
N ASN A 111 -8.64 -3.72 16.35
CA ASN A 111 -8.37 -4.24 17.69
C ASN A 111 -9.64 -4.69 18.39
N LEU A 112 -10.70 -3.88 18.34
CA LEU A 112 -12.00 -4.24 18.92
C LEU A 112 -12.61 -5.48 18.25
N ALA A 113 -12.48 -5.62 16.93
CA ALA A 113 -12.96 -6.80 16.22
C ALA A 113 -12.21 -8.06 16.66
N ILE A 114 -10.88 -7.99 16.73
CA ILE A 114 -10.03 -9.11 17.17
C ILE A 114 -10.34 -9.50 18.62
N GLU A 115 -10.42 -8.52 19.54
CA GLU A 115 -10.72 -8.78 20.96
C GLU A 115 -12.08 -9.46 21.13
N ASN A 116 -13.12 -9.01 20.42
CA ASN A 116 -14.44 -9.61 20.53
C ASN A 116 -14.49 -11.03 19.91
N ILE A 117 -13.91 -11.24 18.73
CA ILE A 117 -13.95 -12.55 18.07
C ILE A 117 -13.10 -13.57 18.86
N ALA A 118 -11.89 -13.18 19.25
CA ALA A 118 -11.01 -14.04 20.05
C ALA A 118 -11.61 -14.30 21.45
N GLY A 119 -12.22 -13.29 22.07
CA GLY A 119 -12.90 -13.42 23.37
C GLY A 119 -14.07 -14.40 23.33
N ILE A 120 -14.94 -14.31 22.32
CA ILE A 120 -16.05 -15.26 22.12
C ILE A 120 -15.51 -16.68 21.91
N LYS A 121 -14.47 -16.84 21.08
CA LYS A 121 -13.82 -18.14 20.86
C LYS A 121 -13.31 -18.75 22.18
N MET A 122 -12.65 -17.95 23.01
CA MET A 122 -12.12 -18.39 24.30
C MET A 122 -13.22 -18.74 25.30
N LEU A 123 -14.35 -18.01 25.31
CA LEU A 123 -15.52 -18.37 26.13
C LEU A 123 -16.11 -19.72 25.73
N LEU A 124 -16.38 -19.91 24.44
CA LEU A 124 -16.93 -21.16 23.93
C LEU A 124 -16.02 -22.35 24.25
N PHE A 125 -14.70 -22.14 24.13
CA PHE A 125 -13.71 -23.14 24.50
C PHE A 125 -13.74 -23.45 26.01
N ALA A 126 -13.82 -22.43 26.87
CA ALA A 126 -13.88 -22.60 28.31
C ALA A 126 -15.18 -23.30 28.78
N GLU A 127 -16.32 -23.00 28.15
CA GLU A 127 -17.59 -23.67 28.44
C GLU A 127 -17.58 -25.15 28.06
N GLU A 128 -17.00 -25.50 26.91
CA GLU A 128 -16.90 -26.91 26.49
C GLU A 128 -15.92 -27.70 27.37
N LEU A 129 -14.79 -27.09 27.76
CA LEU A 129 -13.83 -27.71 28.68
C LEU A 129 -14.48 -28.06 30.03
N ASN A 130 -15.35 -27.19 30.54
CA ASN A 130 -16.08 -27.41 31.80
C ASN A 130 -17.16 -28.49 31.71
N ARG A 131 -17.59 -28.91 30.51
CA ARG A 131 -18.65 -29.93 30.34
C ARG A 131 -18.14 -31.37 30.35
N GLU A 132 -16.85 -31.62 30.61
CA GLU A 132 -16.19 -32.95 30.61
C GLU A 132 -16.49 -33.84 29.39
N LYS A 133 -17.02 -33.28 28.31
CA LYS A 133 -17.18 -34.01 27.06
C LYS A 133 -15.83 -34.04 26.37
N LEU A 134 -15.38 -35.26 26.09
CA LEU A 134 -14.14 -35.61 25.40
C LEU A 134 -13.76 -34.53 24.40
N PHE A 135 -12.59 -33.91 24.64
CA PHE A 135 -11.93 -32.88 23.86
C PHE A 135 -12.14 -33.11 22.35
N ASN A 136 -13.23 -32.56 21.80
CA ASN A 136 -13.55 -32.70 20.39
C ASN A 136 -12.52 -31.86 19.62
N ARG A 137 -11.50 -32.54 19.11
CA ARG A 137 -10.38 -32.03 18.29
C ARG A 137 -10.83 -31.18 17.09
N GLU A 138 -12.11 -31.23 16.75
CA GLU A 138 -12.76 -30.43 15.72
C GLU A 138 -12.89 -28.93 16.09
N PHE A 139 -13.09 -28.57 17.36
CA PHE A 139 -13.23 -27.15 17.77
C PHE A 139 -11.90 -26.38 17.84
N CYS A 140 -10.78 -27.11 17.79
CA CYS A 140 -9.43 -26.54 17.77
C CYS A 140 -8.94 -26.26 16.33
N LYS A 141 -9.75 -26.53 15.31
CA LYS A 141 -9.40 -26.19 13.93
C LYS A 141 -9.63 -24.69 13.69
N PRO A 142 -8.64 -23.96 13.13
CA PRO A 142 -8.78 -22.55 12.80
C PRO A 142 -9.60 -22.39 11.51
N GLU A 143 -10.86 -22.84 11.50
CA GLU A 143 -11.68 -22.86 10.27
C GLU A 143 -11.95 -21.44 9.75
N ILE A 144 -12.07 -20.45 10.63
CA ILE A 144 -12.32 -19.05 10.25
C ILE A 144 -11.05 -18.37 9.71
N GLY A 145 -9.86 -18.74 10.21
CA GLY A 145 -8.58 -18.14 9.79
C GLY A 145 -8.14 -18.58 8.41
N ILE A 146 -8.31 -19.87 8.10
CA ILE A 146 -7.94 -20.46 6.82
C ILE A 146 -8.84 -19.89 5.70
N VAL A 147 -10.15 -19.76 5.95
CA VAL A 147 -11.11 -19.23 4.96
C VAL A 147 -10.89 -17.75 4.64
N CYS A 148 -10.56 -16.91 5.64
CA CYS A 148 -10.25 -15.49 5.39
C CYS A 148 -8.88 -15.29 4.74
N PHE A 149 -7.89 -16.17 5.00
CA PHE A 149 -6.57 -16.11 4.39
C PHE A 149 -6.59 -16.58 2.92
N ASP A 150 -7.30 -17.68 2.62
CA ASP A 150 -7.49 -18.21 1.26
C ASP A 150 -8.35 -17.29 0.39
N GLY A 151 -9.40 -16.68 0.95
CA GLY A 151 -10.25 -15.73 0.20
C GLY A 151 -9.47 -14.49 -0.26
N GLY A 152 -8.58 -13.96 0.58
CA GLY A 152 -7.80 -12.76 0.25
C GLY A 152 -6.83 -12.95 -0.92
N ALA A 153 -6.22 -14.14 -1.03
CA ALA A 153 -5.31 -14.49 -2.11
C ALA A 153 -5.99 -14.50 -3.50
N VAL A 154 -7.29 -14.80 -3.55
CA VAL A 154 -8.08 -14.85 -4.79
C VAL A 154 -8.54 -13.44 -5.23
N PHE A 155 -8.91 -12.57 -4.28
CA PHE A 155 -9.44 -11.24 -4.61
C PHE A 155 -8.36 -10.16 -4.77
N ALA A 156 -7.27 -10.23 -4.01
CA ALA A 156 -6.17 -9.29 -4.08
C ALA A 156 -4.86 -9.99 -3.68
N PRO A 157 -4.14 -10.64 -4.63
CA PRO A 157 -2.91 -11.36 -4.31
C PRO A 157 -1.84 -10.44 -3.69
N THR A 158 -1.85 -9.15 -4.04
CA THR A 158 -0.98 -8.11 -3.48
C THR A 158 -1.24 -7.83 -1.98
N ALA A 159 -2.34 -8.34 -1.42
CA ALA A 159 -2.64 -8.22 0.00
C ALA A 159 -1.94 -9.28 0.87
N ALA A 160 -1.30 -10.29 0.27
CA ALA A 160 -0.58 -11.32 1.01
C ALA A 160 0.58 -10.74 1.84
N GLY A 161 0.91 -11.40 2.95
CA GLY A 161 2.02 -11.00 3.82
C GLY A 161 1.82 -9.69 4.60
N PRO A 162 2.87 -9.17 5.25
CA PRO A 162 2.78 -7.99 6.11
C PRO A 162 2.62 -6.67 5.34
N GLY A 163 3.20 -6.52 4.14
CA GLY A 163 3.12 -5.28 3.36
C GLY A 163 4.30 -4.30 3.55
N ILE A 164 5.22 -4.56 4.49
CA ILE A 164 6.37 -3.68 4.74
C ILE A 164 7.37 -3.69 3.56
N PRO A 165 7.75 -4.86 2.99
CA PRO A 165 8.62 -4.90 1.81
C PRO A 165 8.07 -4.10 0.63
N GLU A 166 6.75 -4.12 0.43
CA GLU A 166 6.03 -3.40 -0.62
C GLU A 166 6.13 -1.89 -0.42
N ILE A 167 5.93 -1.40 0.81
CA ILE A 167 6.11 0.03 1.13
C ILE A 167 7.59 0.44 0.95
N LYS A 168 8.53 -0.41 1.37
CA LYS A 168 9.98 -0.18 1.18
C LYS A 168 10.34 -0.11 -0.30
N ALA A 169 9.80 -1.01 -1.13
CA ALA A 169 9.97 -0.98 -2.58
C ALA A 169 9.36 0.31 -3.16
N TYR A 170 8.15 0.68 -2.74
CA TYR A 170 7.51 1.92 -3.16
C TYR A 170 8.38 3.12 -2.85
N LEU A 171 8.77 3.35 -1.59
CA LEU A 171 9.57 4.52 -1.19
C LEU A 171 10.99 4.54 -1.78
N ASN A 172 11.47 3.42 -2.31
CA ASN A 172 12.69 3.32 -3.12
C ASN A 172 12.47 3.66 -4.61
N GLY A 173 11.22 3.89 -5.02
CA GLY A 173 10.85 4.32 -6.36
C GLY A 173 10.23 3.23 -7.22
N VAL A 174 9.83 2.08 -6.66
CA VAL A 174 9.24 0.97 -7.43
C VAL A 174 7.71 1.03 -7.33
N ASP A 175 7.01 1.31 -8.44
CA ASP A 175 5.55 1.25 -8.49
C ASP A 175 5.07 -0.10 -9.02
N THR A 176 4.16 -0.73 -8.28
CA THR A 176 3.55 -2.01 -8.65
C THR A 176 2.03 -1.81 -8.69
N PRO A 177 1.34 -2.30 -9.74
CA PRO A 177 -0.08 -2.04 -9.91
C PRO A 177 -0.90 -2.56 -8.73
N ASN A 178 -1.86 -1.74 -8.30
CA ASN A 178 -2.79 -2.04 -7.20
C ASN A 178 -2.14 -2.34 -5.83
N MET A 179 -0.87 -1.96 -5.63
CA MET A 179 -0.21 -2.13 -4.33
C MET A 179 -0.96 -1.46 -3.18
N PHE A 180 -1.40 -0.21 -3.38
CA PHE A 180 -2.18 0.54 -2.38
C PHE A 180 -3.67 0.68 -2.74
N GLY A 181 -4.21 -0.29 -3.48
CA GLY A 181 -5.60 -0.27 -3.91
C GLY A 181 -6.60 -0.37 -2.75
N ALA A 182 -7.83 0.13 -2.97
CA ALA A 182 -8.91 0.00 -1.99
C ALA A 182 -9.31 -1.46 -1.73
N SER A 183 -9.24 -2.32 -2.76
CA SER A 183 -9.41 -3.77 -2.61
C SER A 183 -8.36 -4.37 -1.69
N THR A 184 -7.08 -4.03 -1.90
CA THR A 184 -5.96 -4.47 -1.06
C THR A 184 -6.15 -4.03 0.39
N LEU A 185 -6.59 -2.79 0.62
CA LEU A 185 -6.91 -2.29 1.97
C LEU A 185 -7.99 -3.13 2.65
N ILE A 186 -9.13 -3.35 2.00
CA ILE A 186 -10.27 -4.10 2.58
C ILE A 186 -9.86 -5.55 2.87
N VAL A 187 -9.22 -6.21 1.90
CA VAL A 187 -8.76 -7.60 2.04
C VAL A 187 -7.75 -7.70 3.18
N LYS A 188 -6.81 -6.75 3.31
CA LYS A 188 -5.80 -6.78 4.37
C LYS A 188 -6.40 -6.52 5.75
N ILE A 189 -7.42 -5.68 5.88
CA ILE A 189 -8.16 -5.48 7.14
C ILE A 189 -8.87 -6.78 7.56
N ILE A 190 -9.68 -7.36 6.67
CA ILE A 190 -10.44 -8.57 6.96
C ILE A 190 -9.51 -9.75 7.21
N GLY A 191 -8.48 -9.92 6.38
CA GLY A 191 -7.46 -10.95 6.52
C GLY A 191 -6.68 -10.84 7.82
N SER A 192 -6.30 -9.63 8.24
CA SER A 192 -5.61 -9.41 9.52
C SER A 192 -6.52 -9.73 10.72
N ILE A 193 -7.80 -9.36 10.68
CA ILE A 193 -8.74 -9.69 11.75
C ILE A 193 -8.92 -11.21 11.82
N GLY A 194 -9.15 -11.87 10.68
CA GLY A 194 -9.33 -13.32 10.60
C GLY A 194 -8.10 -14.11 11.05
N ALA A 195 -6.91 -13.75 10.57
CA ALA A 195 -5.66 -14.44 10.89
C ALA A 195 -5.33 -14.40 12.40
N VAL A 196 -5.43 -13.21 13.02
CA VAL A 196 -5.15 -13.05 14.46
C VAL A 196 -6.24 -13.70 15.30
N SER A 197 -7.52 -13.54 14.93
CA SER A 197 -8.63 -14.15 15.68
C SER A 197 -8.61 -15.68 15.62
N ALA A 198 -8.11 -16.24 14.52
CA ALA A 198 -7.92 -17.68 14.38
C ALA A 198 -6.84 -18.24 15.32
N GLY A 199 -5.94 -17.40 15.82
CA GLY A 199 -4.82 -17.82 16.67
C GLY A 199 -3.65 -18.39 15.87
N LEU A 200 -3.46 -17.95 14.63
CA LEU A 200 -2.21 -18.18 13.91
C LEU A 200 -1.09 -17.40 14.61
N ASP A 201 0.15 -17.89 14.53
CA ASP A 201 1.36 -17.23 15.05
C ASP A 201 1.74 -15.99 14.21
N LEU A 202 0.79 -15.07 14.06
CA LEU A 202 0.86 -13.87 13.23
C LEU A 202 0.40 -12.65 14.06
N GLY A 203 1.00 -11.50 13.77
CA GLY A 203 0.63 -10.22 14.39
C GLY A 203 -0.13 -9.30 13.44
N LYS A 204 -1.02 -8.46 13.99
CA LYS A 204 -1.68 -7.36 13.28
C LYS A 204 -0.75 -6.17 12.98
N GLU A 205 0.41 -6.11 13.65
CA GLU A 205 1.27 -4.93 13.64
C GLU A 205 1.89 -4.64 12.27
N GLY A 206 2.34 -5.67 11.54
CA GLY A 206 2.87 -5.52 10.18
C GLY A 206 1.80 -5.00 9.20
N PRO A 207 0.65 -5.69 9.08
CA PRO A 207 -0.48 -5.24 8.25
C PRO A 207 -0.95 -3.81 8.54
N LEU A 208 -0.91 -3.35 9.79
CA LEU A 208 -1.29 -1.98 10.16
C LEU A 208 -0.42 -0.91 9.50
N VAL A 209 0.88 -1.17 9.30
CA VAL A 209 1.79 -0.27 8.56
C VAL A 209 1.30 -0.09 7.13
N HIS A 210 0.97 -1.20 6.46
CA HIS A 210 0.50 -1.17 5.08
C HIS A 210 -0.91 -0.57 4.96
N ILE A 211 -1.81 -0.86 5.90
CA ILE A 211 -3.13 -0.22 5.97
C ILE A 211 -2.99 1.30 6.05
N GLY A 212 -2.08 1.82 6.89
CA GLY A 212 -1.79 3.24 6.98
C GLY A 212 -1.27 3.84 5.67
N ALA A 213 -0.35 3.14 4.98
CA ALA A 213 0.14 3.53 3.66
C ALA A 213 -0.97 3.53 2.58
N CYS A 214 -1.85 2.52 2.58
CA CYS A 214 -3.01 2.46 1.69
C CYS A 214 -3.96 3.64 1.92
N LEU A 215 -4.27 3.98 3.17
CA LEU A 215 -5.11 5.13 3.50
C LEU A 215 -4.50 6.44 3.02
N ALA A 216 -3.19 6.62 3.22
CA ALA A 216 -2.46 7.76 2.70
C ALA A 216 -2.53 7.84 1.16
N SER A 217 -2.32 6.72 0.46
CA SER A 217 -2.42 6.67 -0.99
C SER A 217 -3.83 7.02 -1.48
N LEU A 218 -4.87 6.42 -0.90
CA LEU A 218 -6.27 6.68 -1.27
C LEU A 218 -6.69 8.13 -1.00
N LEU A 219 -6.24 8.72 0.12
CA LEU A 219 -6.53 10.12 0.44
C LEU A 219 -5.79 11.10 -0.47
N GLY A 220 -4.54 10.80 -0.84
CA GLY A 220 -3.74 11.65 -1.71
C GLY A 220 -4.15 11.60 -3.18
N GLN A 221 -4.68 10.46 -3.64
CA GLN A 221 -4.90 10.18 -5.06
C GLN A 221 -6.38 10.04 -5.45
N GLY A 222 -7.26 9.86 -4.45
CA GLY A 222 -8.69 9.63 -4.67
C GLY A 222 -9.05 8.20 -5.06
N GLY A 223 -8.11 7.25 -5.11
CA GLY A 223 -8.38 5.83 -5.43
C GLY A 223 -7.37 5.18 -6.38
N SER A 224 -7.51 3.86 -6.61
CA SER A 224 -6.86 3.15 -7.72
C SER A 224 -7.38 3.68 -9.06
N ASP A 225 -6.63 3.49 -10.15
CA ASP A 225 -6.89 4.05 -11.50
C ASP A 225 -8.33 3.89 -12.00
N ASN A 226 -9.06 2.86 -11.55
CA ASN A 226 -10.45 2.62 -11.94
C ASN A 226 -11.50 3.44 -11.19
N HIS A 227 -11.17 4.02 -10.02
CA HIS A 227 -12.07 4.79 -9.17
C HIS A 227 -11.40 6.06 -8.64
N ARG A 228 -10.61 6.76 -9.47
CA ARG A 228 -10.04 8.05 -9.11
C ARG A 228 -11.19 9.04 -8.85
N LEU A 229 -11.48 9.30 -7.58
CA LEU A 229 -12.31 10.41 -7.19
C LEU A 229 -11.54 11.70 -7.50
N GLU A 230 -11.78 12.29 -8.66
CA GLU A 230 -11.16 13.54 -9.07
C GLU A 230 -11.78 14.73 -8.34
N TRP A 231 -11.48 14.87 -7.05
CA TRP A 231 -11.87 16.07 -6.35
C TRP A 231 -10.99 17.24 -6.82
N ARG A 232 -11.58 18.37 -7.22
CA ARG A 232 -10.85 19.55 -7.78
C ARG A 232 -9.71 20.07 -6.90
N TRP A 233 -9.82 19.94 -5.57
CA TRP A 233 -8.79 20.32 -4.60
C TRP A 233 -7.55 19.40 -4.56
N LEU A 234 -7.66 18.13 -4.96
CA LEU A 234 -6.58 17.13 -4.92
C LEU A 234 -5.69 17.18 -6.17
N ARG A 235 -6.07 17.96 -7.18
CA ARG A 235 -5.32 18.09 -8.45
C ARG A 235 -3.88 18.58 -8.23
N TYR A 236 -3.64 19.38 -7.19
CA TYR A 236 -2.31 19.87 -6.82
C TYR A 236 -1.40 18.82 -6.15
N PHE A 237 -1.95 17.66 -5.77
CA PHE A 237 -1.24 16.56 -5.10
C PHE A 237 -0.94 15.37 -6.00
N GLN A 238 -1.21 15.47 -7.31
CA GLN A 238 -0.88 14.46 -8.31
C GLN A 238 0.62 14.51 -8.69
N ASN A 239 1.50 14.58 -7.69
CA ASN A 239 2.94 14.51 -7.85
C ASN A 239 3.48 13.34 -7.01
N ASP A 240 4.34 12.51 -7.59
CA ASP A 240 4.87 11.32 -6.93
C ASP A 240 5.68 11.67 -5.68
N ARG A 241 6.32 12.85 -5.67
CA ARG A 241 7.00 13.37 -4.48
C ARG A 241 6.08 13.61 -3.29
N ASP A 242 4.91 14.21 -3.51
CA ASP A 242 3.95 14.48 -2.43
C ASP A 242 3.21 13.21 -2.02
N ARG A 243 2.96 12.30 -2.99
CA ARG A 243 2.43 10.95 -2.72
C ARG A 243 3.38 10.17 -1.80
N ARG A 244 4.69 10.19 -2.10
CA ARG A 244 5.74 9.59 -1.27
C ARG A 244 5.73 10.16 0.15
N ASP A 245 5.71 11.49 0.29
CA ASP A 245 5.65 12.17 1.59
C ASP A 245 4.40 11.70 2.38
N LEU A 246 3.23 11.62 1.73
CA LEU A 246 1.98 11.23 2.38
C LEU A 246 1.96 9.75 2.78
N ILE A 247 2.44 8.85 1.91
CA ILE A 247 2.57 7.41 2.20
C ILE A 247 3.55 7.19 3.36
N THR A 248 4.61 7.98 3.45
CA THR A 248 5.54 7.97 4.59
C THR A 248 4.82 8.36 5.89
N CYS A 249 3.95 9.38 5.87
CA CYS A 249 3.08 9.70 7.01
C CYS A 249 2.16 8.53 7.37
N GLY A 250 1.55 7.87 6.37
CA GLY A 250 0.67 6.72 6.57
C GLY A 250 1.38 5.52 7.20
N ALA A 251 2.54 5.14 6.67
CA ALA A 251 3.37 4.07 7.21
C ALA A 251 3.79 4.36 8.66
N SER A 252 4.28 5.58 8.93
CA SER A 252 4.64 6.02 10.30
C SER A 252 3.44 5.94 11.25
N SER A 253 2.27 6.39 10.81
CA SER A 253 1.02 6.34 11.56
C SER A 253 0.55 4.92 11.83
N GLY A 254 0.75 3.98 10.90
CA GLY A 254 0.46 2.56 11.12
C GLY A 254 1.38 1.92 12.16
N VAL A 255 2.68 2.20 12.14
CA VAL A 255 3.64 1.76 13.17
C VAL A 255 3.30 2.38 14.53
N CYS A 256 2.97 3.67 14.55
CA CYS A 256 2.52 4.34 15.76
C CYS A 256 1.23 3.71 16.29
N ALA A 257 0.30 3.34 15.42
CA ALA A 257 -0.95 2.69 15.83
C ALA A 257 -0.70 1.30 16.43
N ALA A 258 0.26 0.58 15.89
CA ALA A 258 0.69 -0.73 16.34
C ALA A 258 1.34 -0.70 17.74
N PHE A 259 2.34 0.17 17.93
CA PHE A 259 3.20 0.17 19.12
C PHE A 259 2.90 1.31 20.10
N ARG A 260 1.94 2.19 19.81
CA ARG A 260 1.62 3.40 20.60
C ARG A 260 2.81 4.34 20.83
N ALA A 261 3.78 4.30 19.93
CA ALA A 261 5.02 5.07 20.01
C ALA A 261 5.08 6.07 18.83
N PRO A 262 4.70 7.35 19.03
CA PRO A 262 4.69 8.32 17.93
C PRO A 262 6.09 8.58 17.39
N VAL A 263 7.06 8.79 18.29
CA VAL A 263 8.48 8.96 17.91
C VAL A 263 9.04 7.69 17.27
N GLY A 264 8.69 6.51 17.81
CA GLY A 264 9.10 5.22 17.25
C GLY A 264 8.60 5.01 15.82
N GLY A 265 7.36 5.40 15.51
CA GLY A 265 6.82 5.33 14.14
C GLY A 265 7.52 6.26 13.16
N VAL A 266 7.91 7.47 13.60
CA VAL A 266 8.68 8.41 12.76
C VAL A 266 10.11 7.88 12.53
N LEU A 267 10.78 7.39 13.58
CA LEU A 267 12.12 6.80 13.47
C LEU A 267 12.13 5.55 12.60
N PHE A 268 11.12 4.69 12.72
CA PHE A 268 10.98 3.53 11.84
C PHE A 268 10.91 3.95 10.37
N SER A 269 10.08 4.95 10.03
CA SER A 269 10.00 5.41 8.64
C SER A 269 11.27 6.10 8.16
N LEU A 270 12.01 6.76 9.06
CA LEU A 270 13.31 7.35 8.79
C LEU A 270 14.40 6.30 8.51
N GLU A 271 14.44 5.23 9.29
CA GLU A 271 15.49 4.20 9.23
C GLU A 271 15.19 3.13 8.18
N GLU A 272 13.95 2.62 8.17
CA GLU A 272 13.59 1.42 7.42
C GLU A 272 12.93 1.71 6.08
N VAL A 273 12.31 2.88 5.90
CA VAL A 273 11.40 3.07 4.76
C VAL A 273 11.86 4.20 3.83
N ALA A 274 12.45 5.29 4.36
CA ALA A 274 12.84 6.45 3.56
C ALA A 274 14.35 6.50 3.27
N SER A 275 14.71 6.45 1.99
CA SER A 275 16.10 6.69 1.53
C SER A 275 16.53 8.16 1.62
N TRP A 276 15.59 9.11 1.56
CA TRP A 276 15.87 10.54 1.63
C TRP A 276 14.80 11.27 2.43
N TRP A 277 15.23 12.16 3.34
CA TRP A 277 14.34 12.80 4.31
C TRP A 277 14.48 14.33 4.34
N ARG A 278 13.35 15.01 4.46
CA ARG A 278 13.25 16.48 4.61
C ARG A 278 12.77 16.85 6.01
N SER A 279 13.31 17.92 6.59
CA SER A 279 12.88 18.41 7.90
C SER A 279 11.39 18.77 7.96
N SER A 280 10.81 19.26 6.85
CA SER A 280 9.36 19.53 6.78
C SER A 280 8.50 18.27 6.72
N LEU A 281 9.03 17.14 6.24
CA LEU A 281 8.35 15.85 6.31
C LEU A 281 8.32 15.35 7.75
N LEU A 282 9.43 15.50 8.49
CA LEU A 282 9.53 15.13 9.91
C LEU A 282 8.38 15.67 10.76
N TRP A 283 8.12 16.97 10.66
CA TRP A 283 7.09 17.60 11.46
C TRP A 283 5.68 17.13 11.07
N ARG A 284 5.44 16.87 9.79
CA ARG A 284 4.16 16.35 9.29
C ARG A 284 3.94 14.90 9.70
N THR A 285 4.96 14.05 9.62
CA THR A 285 4.90 12.66 10.07
C THR A 285 4.69 12.59 11.58
N PHE A 286 5.44 13.38 12.35
CA PHE A 286 5.28 13.46 13.80
C PHE A 286 3.88 13.90 14.18
N PHE A 287 3.36 14.96 13.56
CA PHE A 287 1.99 15.42 13.79
C PHE A 287 0.96 14.33 13.46
N SER A 288 1.09 13.64 12.32
CA SER A 288 0.19 12.52 11.96
C SER A 288 0.20 11.41 13.01
N THR A 289 1.38 11.00 13.49
CA THR A 289 1.52 9.99 14.55
C THR A 289 0.97 10.47 15.90
N ALA A 290 1.11 11.75 16.24
CA ALA A 290 0.54 12.31 17.46
C ALA A 290 -0.99 12.27 17.43
N VAL A 291 -1.61 12.56 16.28
CA VAL A 291 -3.06 12.41 16.08
C VAL A 291 -3.49 10.97 16.31
N VAL A 292 -2.75 9.98 15.79
CA VAL A 292 -3.03 8.55 16.04
C VAL A 292 -3.08 8.26 17.54
N VAL A 293 -2.08 8.72 18.31
CA VAL A 293 -2.05 8.50 19.77
C VAL A 293 -3.26 9.11 20.46
N VAL A 294 -3.65 10.34 20.09
CA VAL A 294 -4.83 11.00 20.67
C VAL A 294 -6.11 10.20 20.37
N VAL A 295 -6.26 9.73 19.13
CA VAL A 295 -7.42 8.92 18.72
C VAL A 295 -7.46 7.60 19.48
N LEU A 296 -6.32 6.90 19.58
CA LEU A 296 -6.22 5.65 20.33
C LEU A 296 -6.54 5.87 21.81
N ARG A 297 -6.01 6.92 22.43
CA ARG A 297 -6.28 7.25 23.84
C ARG A 297 -7.75 7.57 24.08
N GLY A 298 -8.36 8.41 23.22
CA GLY A 298 -9.79 8.73 23.31
C GLY A 298 -10.67 7.49 23.10
N PHE A 299 -10.26 6.58 22.21
CA PHE A 299 -10.97 5.32 22.03
C PHE A 299 -10.87 4.42 23.26
N MET A 300 -9.69 4.31 23.89
CA MET A 300 -9.54 3.54 25.13
C MET A 300 -10.39 4.08 26.27
N GLU A 301 -10.40 5.39 26.48
CA GLU A 301 -11.20 6.04 27.52
C GLU A 301 -12.71 5.84 27.28
N TYR A 302 -13.14 5.91 26.02
CA TYR A 302 -14.49 5.56 25.64
C TYR A 302 -14.82 4.10 25.95
N CYS A 303 -13.89 3.18 25.68
CA CYS A 303 -14.09 1.75 25.94
C CYS A 303 -14.09 1.41 27.44
N ASP A 304 -13.30 2.11 28.25
CA ASP A 304 -13.27 1.96 29.71
C ASP A 304 -14.60 2.37 30.38
N SER A 305 -15.41 3.20 29.71
CA SER A 305 -16.77 3.53 30.14
C SER A 305 -17.78 2.35 30.10
N GLY A 306 -17.33 1.14 29.72
CA GLY A 306 -18.12 -0.10 29.70
C GLY A 306 -19.06 -0.24 28.49
N LYS A 307 -18.95 0.64 27.49
CA LYS A 307 -19.81 0.65 26.29
C LYS A 307 -19.21 -0.07 25.09
N CYS A 308 -18.02 -0.65 25.24
CA CYS A 308 -17.21 -1.16 24.13
C CYS A 308 -17.12 -2.69 24.21
N GLY A 309 -18.17 -3.37 23.77
CA GLY A 309 -18.21 -4.84 23.65
C GLY A 309 -18.10 -5.60 24.98
N LEU A 310 -18.13 -6.94 24.88
CA LEU A 310 -18.05 -7.85 26.02
C LEU A 310 -16.61 -7.99 26.56
N PHE A 311 -15.62 -7.80 25.68
CA PHE A 311 -14.19 -7.96 25.96
C PHE A 311 -13.34 -6.70 25.71
N GLY A 312 -13.97 -5.60 25.29
CA GLY A 312 -13.27 -4.42 24.77
C GLY A 312 -12.71 -3.51 25.86
N LYS A 313 -11.66 -3.96 26.56
CA LYS A 313 -10.82 -3.06 27.37
C LYS A 313 -9.83 -2.25 26.50
N GLY A 314 -9.80 -2.46 25.18
CA GLY A 314 -9.00 -1.67 24.25
C GLY A 314 -7.50 -1.90 24.40
N GLY A 315 -7.11 -3.12 24.76
CA GLY A 315 -5.72 -3.50 25.00
C GLY A 315 -4.97 -3.74 23.71
N LEU A 316 -4.48 -2.68 23.06
CA LEU A 316 -3.31 -2.82 22.17
C LEU A 316 -2.08 -3.19 23.01
N ILE A 317 -1.03 -3.70 22.36
CA ILE A 317 0.25 -4.03 23.00
C ILE A 317 0.71 -2.83 23.85
N LEU A 318 0.60 -2.96 25.16
CA LEU A 318 1.05 -1.97 26.12
C LEU A 318 2.03 -2.67 27.06
N PHE A 319 3.31 -2.38 26.86
CA PHE A 319 4.35 -2.76 27.80
C PHE A 319 4.35 -1.74 28.94
N ASP A 320 3.47 -1.95 29.94
CA ASP A 320 3.49 -1.14 31.15
C ASP A 320 4.43 -1.76 32.17
N VAL A 321 5.56 -1.08 32.41
CA VAL A 321 6.60 -1.47 33.37
C VAL A 321 6.63 -0.49 34.56
N SER A 322 5.70 0.46 34.62
CA SER A 322 5.70 1.57 35.59
C SER A 322 5.56 1.12 37.05
N SER A 323 5.14 -0.13 37.28
CA SER A 323 4.94 -0.72 38.60
C SER A 323 6.18 -1.37 39.21
N VAL A 324 7.30 -1.46 38.48
CA VAL A 324 8.52 -2.13 38.96
C VAL A 324 9.73 -1.21 38.83
N SER A 325 10.31 -0.79 39.96
CA SER A 325 11.56 -0.03 40.00
C SER A 325 12.76 -0.95 39.81
N VAL A 326 13.12 -1.21 38.55
CA VAL A 326 14.36 -1.93 38.21
C VAL A 326 15.52 -0.94 38.25
N THR A 327 16.53 -1.23 39.09
CA THR A 327 17.80 -0.49 39.09
C THR A 327 18.82 -1.28 38.28
N TYR A 328 19.44 -0.62 37.30
CA TYR A 328 20.46 -1.23 36.45
C TYR A 328 21.85 -0.82 36.95
N HIS A 329 22.73 -1.79 37.12
CA HIS A 329 24.14 -1.58 37.42
C HIS A 329 24.99 -1.82 36.17
N ALA A 330 26.21 -1.26 36.14
CA ALA A 330 27.13 -1.44 35.00
C ALA A 330 27.46 -2.92 34.74
N ASN A 331 27.39 -3.77 35.77
CA ASN A 331 27.61 -5.21 35.65
C ASN A 331 26.49 -5.91 34.86
N ASP A 332 25.29 -5.34 34.81
CA ASP A 332 24.16 -5.89 34.06
C ASP A 332 24.33 -5.69 32.54
N LEU A 333 25.24 -4.80 32.13
CA LEU A 333 25.55 -4.56 30.72
C LEU A 333 26.12 -5.81 30.04
N LEU A 334 26.85 -6.65 30.78
CA LEU A 334 27.44 -7.87 30.23
C LEU A 334 26.35 -8.91 29.90
N PRO A 335 25.43 -9.28 30.82
CA PRO A 335 24.25 -10.08 30.48
C PRO A 335 23.42 -9.51 29.34
N VAL A 336 23.17 -8.19 29.32
CA VAL A 336 22.39 -7.54 28.24
C VAL A 336 23.09 -7.69 26.88
N ALA A 337 24.41 -7.47 26.83
CA ALA A 337 25.19 -7.68 25.61
C ALA A 337 25.17 -9.14 25.15
N LEU A 338 25.28 -10.11 26.07
CA LEU A 338 25.19 -11.53 25.77
C LEU A 338 23.82 -11.92 25.19
N ILE A 339 22.73 -11.41 25.77
CA ILE A 339 21.38 -11.60 25.24
C ILE A 339 21.28 -11.02 23.82
N GLY A 340 21.86 -9.84 23.58
CA GLY A 340 21.93 -9.23 22.25
C GLY A 340 22.67 -10.11 21.23
N ILE A 341 23.82 -10.67 21.59
CA ILE A 341 24.59 -11.58 20.73
C ILE A 341 23.80 -12.85 20.42
N ILE A 342 23.21 -13.47 21.45
CA ILE A 342 22.39 -14.69 21.28
C ILE A 342 21.19 -14.38 20.38
N GLY A 343 20.50 -13.26 20.61
CA GLY A 343 19.39 -12.80 19.78
C GLY A 343 19.79 -12.57 18.33
N GLY A 344 20.96 -11.97 18.08
CA GLY A 344 21.50 -11.78 16.73
C GLY A 344 21.78 -13.09 16.01
N VAL A 345 22.40 -14.06 16.70
CA VAL A 345 22.68 -15.39 16.13
C VAL A 345 21.39 -16.16 15.82
N LEU A 346 20.44 -16.18 16.77
CA LEU A 346 19.15 -16.84 16.58
C LEU A 346 18.32 -16.17 15.48
N GLY A 347 18.32 -14.84 15.39
CA GLY A 347 17.66 -14.09 14.32
C GLY A 347 18.25 -14.37 12.94
N SER A 348 19.58 -14.43 12.83
CA SER A 348 20.26 -14.83 11.59
C SER A 348 19.90 -16.25 11.17
N LEU A 349 19.89 -17.19 12.12
CA LEU A 349 19.50 -18.57 11.89
C LEU A 349 18.04 -18.69 11.44
N TYR A 350 17.13 -17.93 12.06
CA TYR A 350 15.73 -17.86 11.67
C TYR A 350 15.57 -17.37 10.22
N ASN A 351 16.25 -16.28 9.85
CA ASN A 351 16.21 -15.75 8.49
C ASN A 351 16.75 -16.75 7.45
N HIS A 352 17.81 -17.49 7.79
CA HIS A 352 18.36 -18.53 6.92
C HIS A 352 17.36 -19.66 6.65
N TYR A 353 16.69 -20.14 7.69
CA TYR A 353 15.65 -21.17 7.54
C TYR A 353 14.42 -20.64 6.81
N LEU A 354 13.94 -19.44 7.15
CA LEU A 354 12.81 -18.81 6.48
C LEU A 354 13.07 -18.67 4.98
N HIS A 355 14.27 -18.27 4.59
CA HIS A 355 14.63 -18.16 3.18
C HIS A 355 14.61 -19.52 2.45
N LYS A 356 15.06 -20.60 3.11
CA LYS A 356 14.96 -21.95 2.53
C LYS A 356 13.51 -22.42 2.39
N VAL A 357 12.67 -22.15 3.39
CA VAL A 357 11.24 -22.48 3.34
C VAL A 357 10.55 -21.72 2.20
N LEU A 358 10.84 -20.42 2.04
CA LEU A 358 10.28 -19.61 0.96
C LEU A 358 10.71 -20.11 -0.42
N ARG A 359 11.97 -20.53 -0.60
CA ARG A 359 12.42 -21.15 -1.86
C ARG A 359 11.73 -22.48 -2.13
N LEU A 360 11.52 -23.31 -1.10
CA LEU A 360 10.80 -24.56 -1.27
C LEU A 360 9.34 -24.29 -1.65
N TYR A 361 8.71 -23.30 -1.02
CA TYR A 361 7.36 -22.88 -1.34
C TYR A 361 7.24 -22.36 -2.78
N SER A 362 8.20 -21.54 -3.25
CA SER A 362 8.20 -21.07 -4.63
C SER A 362 8.35 -22.23 -5.63
N LEU A 363 9.18 -23.23 -5.33
CA LEU A 363 9.32 -24.42 -6.19
C LEU A 363 8.08 -25.30 -6.24
N ILE A 364 7.21 -25.25 -5.23
CA ILE A 364 5.96 -26.02 -5.19
C ILE A 364 4.83 -25.28 -5.95
N ASN A 365 4.88 -23.96 -5.96
CA ASN A 365 3.86 -23.09 -6.57
C ASN A 365 4.21 -22.58 -7.99
N GLU A 366 5.44 -22.76 -8.45
CA GLU A 366 5.80 -22.72 -9.88
C GLU A 366 5.32 -23.99 -10.59
#